data_AF-A0A382IVB0-F1
#
_entry.id   AF-A0A382IVB0-F1
#
_cell.length_a   1.000
_cell.length_b   1.000
_cell.length_c   1.000
_cell.angle_alpha   90.00
_cell.angle_beta   90.00
_cell.angle_gamma   90.00
#
_symmetry.space_group_name_H-M   'P 1'
#
loop_
_entity.id
_entity.type
_entity.pdbx_description
1 polymer ?
#
loop_
_entity_poly.entity_id
_entity_poly.type
_entity_poly.pdbx_seq_one_letter_code
_entity_poly.pdbx_strand_id
1 'polypeptide(L)'
;LHFPLPTPAVLDGFNMRIEGAIVSFRTRDHGCVHEVIIYDGESRIAEHMDLDLRGDHLEHRFDVPGNPEIHRGINVVLGVRFDEAAPDVRSMQIEVIGVALEYSGTD
;
A
#
# COMPACT_ATOMS: atom_id res chain seq x y z
N LEU A 1 -5.56 -4.36 6.45
CA LEU A 1 -6.44 -4.39 5.25
C LEU A 1 -5.63 -4.92 4.08
N HIS A 2 -6.17 -5.82 3.26
CA HIS A 2 -5.48 -6.36 2.07
C HIS A 2 -6.16 -5.85 0.80
N PHE A 3 -5.38 -5.29 -0.11
CA PHE A 3 -5.83 -4.76 -1.40
C PHE A 3 -5.20 -5.59 -2.52
N PRO A 4 -5.88 -6.65 -3.01
CA PRO A 4 -5.45 -7.37 -4.20
C PRO A 4 -5.70 -6.48 -5.43
N LEU A 5 -4.63 -6.13 -6.13
CA LEU A 5 -4.70 -5.29 -7.32
C LEU A 5 -4.50 -6.17 -8.55
N PRO A 6 -5.51 -6.27 -9.45
CA PRO A 6 -5.32 -6.92 -10.74
C PRO A 6 -4.18 -6.22 -11.49
N THR A 7 -3.06 -6.93 -11.65
CA THR A 7 -1.82 -6.35 -12.21
C THR A 7 -1.37 -7.19 -13.39
N PRO A 8 -1.19 -6.62 -14.59
CA PRO A 8 -0.64 -7.36 -15.71
C PRO A 8 0.86 -7.60 -15.46
N ALA A 9 1.27 -8.87 -15.40
CA ALA A 9 2.69 -9.25 -15.34
C ALA A 9 3.42 -8.93 -16.66
N VAL A 10 2.69 -9.01 -17.78
CA VAL A 10 3.19 -8.70 -19.13
C VAL A 10 2.20 -7.74 -19.79
N LEU A 11 2.71 -6.66 -20.39
CA LEU A 11 1.94 -5.70 -21.17
C LEU A 11 2.66 -5.44 -22.49
N ASP A 12 1.95 -5.63 -23.61
CA ASP A 12 2.51 -5.45 -24.97
C ASP A 12 3.82 -6.23 -25.25
N GLY A 13 4.01 -7.38 -24.57
CA GLY A 13 5.19 -8.23 -24.71
C GLY A 13 6.35 -7.87 -23.77
N PHE A 14 6.22 -6.80 -23.00
CA PHE A 14 7.21 -6.38 -22.02
C PHE A 14 6.85 -6.88 -20.63
N ASN A 15 7.86 -7.40 -19.91
CA ASN A 15 7.70 -7.71 -18.49
C ASN A 15 7.58 -6.40 -17.71
N MET A 16 6.55 -6.32 -16.87
CA MET A 16 6.31 -5.16 -16.04
C MET A 16 7.14 -5.27 -14.76
N ARG A 17 7.70 -4.14 -14.33
CA ARG A 17 8.41 -3.97 -13.07
C ARG A 17 7.62 -3.03 -12.19
N ILE A 18 7.51 -3.35 -10.90
CA ILE A 18 6.86 -2.47 -9.93
C ILE A 18 7.90 -1.53 -9.32
N GLU A 19 7.60 -0.24 -9.22
CA GLU A 19 8.49 0.76 -8.63
C GLU A 19 7.98 1.24 -7.27
N GLY A 20 6.67 1.20 -7.08
CA GLY A 20 6.05 1.65 -5.85
C GLY A 20 4.55 1.37 -5.79
N ALA A 21 3.99 1.59 -4.61
CA ALA A 21 2.55 1.68 -4.40
C ALA A 21 2.18 3.08 -3.92
N ILE A 22 1.05 3.60 -4.39
CA ILE A 22 0.48 4.87 -3.91
C ILE A 22 -0.75 4.52 -3.10
N VAL A 23 -0.81 5.01 -1.86
CA VAL A 23 -1.95 4.81 -0.97
C VAL A 23 -2.53 6.17 -0.63
N SER A 24 -3.82 6.31 -0.87
CA SER A 24 -4.61 7.49 -0.54
C SER A 24 -5.52 7.16 0.63
N PHE A 25 -5.34 7.82 1.77
CA PHE A 25 -6.18 7.59 2.95
C PHE A 25 -6.30 8.85 3.83
N ARG A 26 -7.27 8.80 4.73
CA ARG A 26 -7.42 9.74 5.85
C ARG A 26 -7.65 8.97 7.14
N THR A 27 -7.06 9.43 8.23
CA THR A 27 -7.40 8.93 9.57
C THR A 27 -8.04 10.03 10.41
N ARG A 28 -8.87 9.61 11.37
CA ARG A 28 -9.26 10.44 12.50
C ARG A 28 -8.19 10.37 13.60
N ASP A 29 -8.32 11.24 14.59
CA ASP A 29 -7.30 11.51 15.61
C ASP A 29 -6.78 10.27 16.34
N HIS A 30 -7.59 9.22 16.45
CA HIS A 30 -7.24 7.97 17.14
C HIS A 30 -7.01 6.78 16.22
N GLY A 31 -6.71 7.00 14.94
CA GLY A 31 -6.29 5.97 14.00
C GLY A 31 -5.00 6.33 13.27
N CYS A 32 -4.16 5.34 13.00
CA CYS A 32 -2.97 5.50 12.16
C CYS A 32 -2.74 4.29 11.25
N VAL A 33 -2.05 4.51 10.14
CA VAL A 33 -1.38 3.45 9.36
C VAL A 33 0.03 3.29 9.91
N HIS A 34 0.37 2.10 10.40
CA HIS A 34 1.66 1.84 11.05
C HIS A 34 2.59 0.92 10.25
N GLU A 35 2.05 0.24 9.24
CA GLU A 35 2.86 -0.53 8.30
C GLU A 35 2.19 -0.60 6.93
N VAL A 36 3.03 -0.70 5.90
CA VAL A 36 2.63 -1.01 4.53
C VAL A 36 3.51 -2.13 4.01
N ILE A 37 2.90 -3.20 3.49
CA ILE A 37 3.63 -4.36 2.95
C ILE A 37 3.13 -4.62 1.53
N ILE A 38 4.06 -4.84 0.61
CA ILE A 38 3.76 -5.11 -0.79
C ILE A 38 4.19 -6.53 -1.11
N TYR A 39 3.29 -7.29 -1.72
CA TYR A 39 3.49 -8.68 -2.13
C TYR A 39 3.34 -8.85 -3.64
N ASP A 40 4.08 -9.79 -4.21
CA ASP A 40 3.84 -10.39 -5.52
C ASP A 40 3.47 -11.87 -5.32
N GLY A 41 2.16 -12.17 -5.37
CA GLY A 41 1.64 -13.46 -4.91
C GLY A 41 1.87 -13.65 -3.40
N GLU A 42 2.61 -14.69 -3.02
CA GLU A 42 2.97 -14.97 -1.63
C GLU A 42 4.31 -14.32 -1.23
N SER A 43 5.08 -13.83 -2.21
CA SER A 43 6.40 -13.25 -1.98
C SER A 43 6.28 -11.81 -1.51
N ARG A 44 6.84 -11.48 -0.36
CA ARG A 44 6.97 -10.11 0.11
C ARG A 44 8.10 -9.41 -0.64
N ILE A 45 7.80 -8.31 -1.33
CA ILE A 45 8.76 -7.57 -2.16
C ILE A 45 9.13 -6.19 -1.60
N ALA A 46 8.31 -5.62 -0.72
CA ALA A 46 8.67 -4.43 0.07
C ALA A 46 7.93 -4.43 1.41
N GLU A 47 8.54 -3.77 2.41
CA GLU A 47 7.93 -3.49 3.70
C GLU A 47 8.32 -2.08 4.17
N HIS A 48 7.35 -1.39 4.75
CA HIS A 48 7.51 -0.10 5.39
C HIS A 48 6.90 -0.24 6.77
N MET A 49 7.75 -0.42 7.77
CA MET A 49 7.36 -0.71 9.15
C MET A 49 7.53 0.52 10.03
N ASP A 50 7.06 0.43 11.28
CA ASP A 50 7.25 1.44 12.33
C ASP A 50 6.78 2.85 11.93
N LEU A 51 5.73 2.93 11.12
CA LEU A 51 5.09 4.16 10.72
C LEU A 51 4.12 4.66 11.80
N ASP A 52 3.81 5.95 11.77
CA ASP A 52 2.68 6.53 12.52
C ASP A 52 1.98 7.58 11.65
N LEU A 53 1.50 7.15 10.48
CA LEU A 53 0.86 8.04 9.52
C LEU A 53 -0.57 8.36 9.97
N ARG A 54 -0.83 9.65 10.23
CA ARG A 54 -2.09 10.17 10.77
C ARG A 54 -2.58 11.36 9.94
N GLY A 55 -3.90 11.55 9.89
CA GLY A 55 -4.53 12.61 9.12
C GLY A 55 -4.57 12.28 7.63
N ASP A 56 -4.41 13.30 6.79
CA ASP A 56 -4.61 13.19 5.33
C ASP A 56 -3.31 12.79 4.61
N HIS A 57 -3.36 11.67 3.91
CA HIS A 57 -2.29 11.12 3.08
C HIS A 57 -2.86 10.80 1.71
N LEU A 58 -3.06 11.81 0.86
CA LEU A 58 -3.85 11.64 -0.37
C LEU A 58 -3.08 11.03 -1.55
N GLU A 59 -1.75 11.09 -1.55
CA GLU A 59 -0.87 10.57 -2.61
C GLU A 59 0.43 10.00 -2.01
N HIS A 60 0.34 9.30 -0.87
CA HIS A 60 1.54 8.81 -0.20
C HIS A 60 2.12 7.62 -0.95
N ARG A 61 3.36 7.78 -1.43
CA ARG A 61 4.07 6.76 -2.21
C ARG A 61 5.00 5.94 -1.32
N PHE A 62 4.96 4.63 -1.53
CA PHE A 62 5.78 3.61 -0.87
C PHE A 62 6.65 2.92 -1.93
N ASP A 63 7.97 3.04 -1.80
CA ASP A 63 8.94 2.47 -2.75
C ASP A 63 8.97 0.93 -2.73
N VAL A 64 9.16 0.31 -3.90
CA VAL A 64 9.57 -1.09 -3.99
C VAL A 64 11.04 -1.17 -4.42
N PRO A 65 11.98 -1.43 -3.49
CA PRO A 65 13.41 -1.41 -3.79
C PRO A 65 13.83 -2.41 -4.88
N GLY A 66 14.70 -1.98 -5.79
CA GLY A 66 15.24 -2.82 -6.87
C GLY A 66 14.28 -3.05 -8.05
N ASN A 67 13.08 -2.48 -7.96
CA ASN A 67 12.04 -2.50 -8.97
C ASN A 67 11.82 -3.90 -9.57
N PRO A 68 11.46 -4.94 -8.81
CA PRO A 68 11.41 -6.31 -9.32
C PRO A 68 10.37 -6.48 -10.44
N GLU A 69 10.59 -7.48 -11.30
CA GLU A 69 9.57 -7.93 -12.26
C GLU A 69 8.35 -8.50 -11.52
N ILE A 70 7.18 -8.26 -12.08
CA ILE A 70 5.89 -8.75 -11.57
C ILE A 70 5.65 -10.15 -12.16
N HIS A 71 5.44 -11.15 -11.30
CA HIS A 71 5.26 -12.54 -11.73
C HIS A 71 3.85 -13.10 -11.45
N ARG A 72 3.14 -12.49 -10.50
CA ARG A 72 1.80 -12.84 -10.05
C ARG A 72 0.95 -11.56 -9.92
N GLY A 73 -0.05 -11.58 -9.06
CA GLY A 73 -0.84 -10.39 -8.72
C GLY A 73 -0.25 -9.67 -7.51
N ILE A 74 -0.24 -8.34 -7.57
CA ILE A 74 0.26 -7.52 -6.46
C ILE A 74 -0.80 -7.38 -5.37
N ASN A 75 -0.38 -7.49 -4.12
CA ASN A 75 -1.22 -7.19 -2.96
C ASN A 75 -0.55 -6.14 -2.08
N VAL A 76 -1.27 -5.06 -1.78
CA VAL A 76 -0.82 -4.03 -0.83
C VAL A 76 -1.57 -4.22 0.47
N VAL A 77 -0.83 -4.34 1.56
CA VAL A 77 -1.35 -4.53 2.91
C VAL A 77 -1.11 -3.27 3.72
N LEU A 78 -2.16 -2.79 4.37
CA LEU A 78 -2.07 -1.70 5.35
C LEU A 78 -2.33 -2.26 6.74
N GLY A 79 -1.35 -2.14 7.63
CA GLY A 79 -1.57 -2.33 9.07
C GLY A 79 -2.09 -1.03 9.66
N VAL A 80 -3.22 -1.14 10.36
CA VAL A 80 -3.93 -0.03 10.98
C VAL A 80 -4.00 -0.26 12.47
N ARG A 81 -3.75 0.80 13.23
CA ARG A 81 -3.81 0.79 14.70
C ARG A 81 -4.75 1.88 15.16
N PHE A 82 -5.50 1.57 16.22
CA PHE A 82 -6.36 2.52 16.90
C PHE A 82 -5.89 2.69 18.34
N ASP A 83 -5.98 3.91 18.85
CA ASP A 83 -5.55 4.22 20.21
C ASP A 83 -6.60 3.72 21.22
N GLU A 84 -6.17 3.09 22.31
CA GLU A 84 -7.08 2.58 23.36
C GLU A 84 -7.86 3.71 24.08
N ALA A 85 -7.33 4.92 24.05
CA ALA A 85 -7.94 6.10 24.68
C ALA A 85 -8.99 6.81 23.78
N ALA A 86 -9.39 6.18 22.67
CA ALA A 86 -10.37 6.75 21.77
C ALA A 86 -11.70 7.04 22.49
N PRO A 87 -12.24 8.27 22.45
CA PRO A 87 -13.47 8.62 23.14
C PRO A 87 -14.72 7.94 22.53
N ASP A 88 -14.67 7.58 21.25
CA ASP A 88 -15.76 6.90 20.56
C ASP A 88 -15.28 6.18 19.28
N VAL A 89 -16.17 5.42 18.64
CA VAL A 89 -15.87 4.70 17.39
C VAL A 89 -15.64 5.61 16.19
N ARG A 90 -16.17 6.84 16.22
CA ARG A 90 -16.04 7.80 15.12
C ARG A 90 -14.63 8.38 15.09
N SER A 91 -13.99 8.52 16.25
CA SER A 91 -12.59 8.96 16.33
C SER A 91 -11.58 7.89 15.89
N MET A 92 -12.01 6.63 15.76
CA MET A 92 -11.23 5.49 15.27
C MET A 92 -11.47 5.18 13.78
N GLN A 93 -11.83 6.16 12.96
CA GLN A 93 -12.08 5.92 11.54
C GLN A 93 -10.81 6.05 10.70
N ILE A 94 -10.67 5.15 9.75
CA ILE A 94 -9.79 5.29 8.59
C ILE A 94 -10.63 5.21 7.32
N GLU A 95 -10.45 6.18 6.43
CA GLU A 95 -11.01 6.19 5.08
C GLU A 95 -9.87 5.87 4.11
N VAL A 96 -9.87 4.68 3.50
CA VAL A 96 -8.97 4.38 2.39
C VAL A 96 -9.66 4.79 1.10
N ILE A 97 -9.12 5.80 0.43
CA ILE A 97 -9.68 6.40 -0.78
C ILE A 97 -9.24 5.61 -2.02
N GLY A 98 -7.99 5.18 -2.05
CA GLY A 98 -7.44 4.47 -3.21
C GLY A 98 -6.11 3.81 -2.92
N VAL A 99 -5.83 2.75 -3.68
CA VAL A 99 -4.53 2.08 -3.73
C VAL A 99 -4.19 1.86 -5.20
N ALA A 100 -3.03 2.35 -5.61
CA ALA A 100 -2.53 2.25 -6.97
C ALA A 100 -1.10 1.74 -6.99
N LEU A 101 -0.66 1.27 -8.16
CA LEU A 101 0.70 0.82 -8.40
C LEU A 101 1.38 1.73 -9.39
N GLU A 102 2.67 1.92 -9.21
CA GLU A 102 3.57 2.55 -10.15
C GLU A 102 4.46 1.47 -10.77
N TYR A 103 4.57 1.47 -12.09
CA TYR A 103 5.25 0.41 -12.83
C TYR A 103 5.95 0.96 -14.08
N SER A 104 7.01 0.27 -14.49
CA SER A 104 7.76 0.50 -15.72
C SER A 104 7.84 -0.78 -16.55
N GLY A 105 7.99 -0.64 -17.87
CA GLY A 105 8.27 -1.75 -18.78
C GLY A 105 9.76 -1.83 -19.08
N THR A 106 10.28 -3.04 -19.29
CA THR A 106 11.61 -3.25 -19.87
C THR A 106 11.48 -3.56 -21.35
N ASP A 107 12.22 -2.83 -22.20
CA ASP A 107 12.36 -3.13 -23.64
C ASP A 107 12.87 -4.56 -23.93
#